data_AF-A0A3D6EQ67-F1
#
_entry.id   AF-A0A3D6EQ67-F1
#
_cell.length_a   1.000
_cell.length_b   1.000
_cell.length_c   1.000
_cell.angle_alpha   90.00
_cell.angle_beta   90.00
_cell.angle_gamma   90.00
#
_symmetry.space_group_name_H-M   'P 1'
#
loop_
_entity.id
_entity.type
_entity.pdbx_description
1 polymer ?
#
loop_
_entity_poly.entity_id
_entity_poly.type
_entity_poly.pdbx_seq_one_letter_code
_entity_poly.pdbx_strand_id
1 'polypeptide(L)' 'MREDYLKGDPEGQSTTDKEIEKALRPLTFSDFTGQQKVVDNIKVFVQAAKQREEALDHVLLHGPPGLGKTTLS' A
#
# COMPACT_ATOMS: atom_id res chain seq x y z
N MET A 1 35.97 -18.76 -9.02
CA MET A 1 35.63 -17.63 -8.13
C MET A 1 34.11 -17.66 -7.99
N ARG A 2 33.59 -17.72 -6.77
CA ARG A 2 32.28 -18.28 -6.38
C ARG A 2 31.07 -17.64 -7.08
N GLU A 3 30.27 -18.47 -7.76
CA GLU A 3 28.95 -18.13 -8.35
C GLU A 3 27.78 -18.39 -7.37
N ASP A 4 28.08 -18.78 -6.12
CA ASP A 4 27.11 -19.24 -5.12
C ASP A 4 26.35 -18.13 -4.36
N TYR A 5 26.49 -16.85 -4.74
CA TYR A 5 25.91 -15.72 -3.98
C TYR A 5 24.56 -15.19 -4.51
N LEU A 6 23.94 -15.84 -5.50
CA LEU A 6 22.69 -15.35 -6.12
C LEU A 6 21.44 -16.22 -5.90
N LYS A 7 21.51 -17.25 -5.04
CA LYS A 7 20.28 -17.89 -4.54
C LYS A 7 19.87 -17.19 -3.25
N GLY A 8 19.17 -16.07 -3.37
CA GLY A 8 18.31 -15.65 -2.26
C GLY A 8 17.27 -16.74 -2.07
N ASP A 9 17.29 -17.42 -0.93
CA ASP A 9 16.28 -18.39 -0.53
C ASP A 9 14.87 -17.84 -0.83
N PRO A 10 14.07 -18.47 -1.71
CA PRO A 10 12.67 -18.11 -1.87
C PRO A 10 11.81 -18.58 -0.68
N GLU A 11 12.41 -19.27 0.30
CA GLU A 11 11.75 -19.93 1.42
C GLU A 11 11.90 -19.16 2.73
N GLY A 12 11.25 -18.00 2.82
CA GLY A 12 11.38 -17.18 4.04
C GLY A 12 10.24 -16.20 4.36
N GLN A 13 9.16 -16.15 3.59
CA GLN A 13 7.94 -15.47 4.04
C GLN A 13 6.88 -16.52 4.30
N SER A 14 6.75 -16.91 5.57
CA SER A 14 5.66 -17.77 6.01
C SER A 14 4.32 -17.15 5.57
N THR A 15 3.36 -17.98 5.16
CA THR A 15 2.01 -17.49 4.82
C THR A 15 1.43 -16.65 5.95
N THR A 16 1.72 -17.05 7.19
CA THR A 16 1.39 -16.35 8.42
C THR A 16 1.94 -14.93 8.49
N ASP A 17 3.20 -14.68 8.14
CA ASP A 17 3.77 -13.32 8.11
C ASP A 17 3.05 -12.42 7.09
N LYS A 18 2.70 -12.97 5.92
CA LYS A 18 1.92 -12.24 4.91
C LYS A 18 0.50 -11.95 5.38
N GLU A 19 -0.12 -12.86 6.13
CA GLU A 19 -1.45 -12.68 6.71
C GLU A 19 -1.45 -11.66 7.84
N ILE A 20 -0.42 -11.66 8.70
CA ILE A 20 -0.23 -10.66 9.76
C ILE A 20 0.04 -9.28 9.15
N GLU A 21 0.89 -9.18 8.13
CA GLU A 21 1.16 -7.91 7.46
C GLU A 21 -0.11 -7.33 6.79
N LYS A 22 -0.96 -8.19 6.20
CA LYS A 22 -2.28 -7.81 5.69
C LYS A 22 -3.24 -7.35 6.80
N ALA A 23 -3.19 -7.97 7.98
CA ALA A 23 -4.01 -7.57 9.12
C ALA A 23 -3.59 -6.23 9.73
N LEU A 24 -2.30 -5.87 9.62
CA LEU A 24 -1.74 -4.61 10.14
C LEU A 24 -1.91 -3.44 9.18
N ARG A 25 -2.14 -3.69 7.88
CA ARG A 25 -2.48 -2.62 6.93
C ARG A 25 -3.98 -2.34 6.97
N PRO A 26 -4.38 -1.06 7.06
CA PRO A 26 -5.77 -0.66 7.03
C PRO A 26 -6.42 -1.16 5.73
N LEU A 27 -7.46 -1.99 5.88
CA LEU A 27 -8.18 -2.59 4.76
C LEU A 27 -9.15 -1.60 4.12
N THR A 28 -9.57 -0.60 4.89
CA THR A 28 -10.45 0.47 4.44
C THR A 28 -9.86 1.84 4.72
N PHE A 29 -10.29 2.84 3.95
CA PHE A 29 -9.95 4.23 4.21
C PHE A 29 -10.38 4.72 5.60
N SER A 30 -11.33 4.04 6.25
CA SER A 30 -11.80 4.36 7.60
C SER A 30 -10.85 3.89 8.69
N ASP A 31 -10.00 2.90 8.40
CA ASP A 31 -9.00 2.38 9.32
C ASP A 31 -7.71 3.23 9.31
N PHE A 32 -7.56 4.11 8.32
CA PHE A 32 -6.43 5.04 8.24
C PHE A 32 -6.64 6.21 9.19
N THR A 33 -5.94 6.17 10.33
CA THR A 33 -6.05 7.21 11.36
C THR A 33 -5.15 8.40 11.05
N GLY A 34 -5.75 9.60 11.05
CA GLY A 34 -5.06 10.85 10.70
C GLY A 34 -5.03 11.13 9.19
N GLN A 35 -4.50 12.29 8.81
CA GLN A 35 -4.45 12.77 7.42
C GLN A 35 -5.80 12.71 6.67
N GLN A 36 -6.90 13.05 7.36
CA GLN A 36 -8.26 13.01 6.81
C GLN A 36 -8.40 13.71 5.45
N LYS A 37 -7.73 14.86 5.27
CA LYS A 37 -7.69 15.60 4.00
C LYS A 37 -7.14 14.77 2.83
N VAL A 38 -6.09 13.98 3.07
CA VAL A 38 -5.46 13.15 2.03
C VAL A 38 -6.39 11.99 1.68
N VAL A 39 -6.94 11.33 2.71
CA VAL A 39 -7.88 10.22 2.54
C VAL A 39 -9.13 10.67 1.77
N ASP A 40 -9.69 11.83 2.10
CA ASP A 40 -10.87 12.36 1.42
C ASP A 40 -10.58 12.72 -0.04
N ASN A 41 -9.41 13.30 -0.33
CA ASN A 41 -9.01 13.52 -1.73
C ASN A 41 -8.90 12.20 -2.51
N ILE A 42 -8.26 11.17 -1.94
CA ILE A 42 -8.15 9.86 -2.60
C ILE A 42 -9.54 9.25 -2.82
N LYS A 43 -10.46 9.34 -1.85
CA LYS A 43 -11.84 8.88 -2.00
C LYS A 43 -12.54 9.56 -3.19
N VAL A 44 -12.34 10.87 -3.36
CA VAL A 44 -12.92 11.61 -4.51
C VAL A 44 -12.34 11.10 -5.82
N PHE A 45 -11.03 10.89 -5.92
CA PHE A 45 -10.40 10.34 -7.13
C PHE A 45 -10.90 8.93 -7.46
N VAL A 46 -10.96 8.04 -6.46
CA VAL A 46 -11.49 6.68 -6.62
C VAL A 46 -12.95 6.70 -7.04
N GLN A 47 -13.77 7.57 -6.44
CA GLN A 47 -15.18 7.69 -6.80
C GLN A 47 -15.35 8.25 -8.22
N ALA A 48 -14.48 9.16 -8.66
CA ALA A 48 -14.51 9.70 -10.02
C ALA A 48 -14.09 8.67 -11.07
N ALA A 49 -13.04 7.88 -10.81
CA ALA A 49 -12.61 6.79 -11.68
C ALA A 49 -13.68 5.70 -11.76
N LYS A 50 -14.29 5.34 -10.62
CA LYS A 50 -15.40 4.38 -10.56
C LYS A 50 -16.63 4.84 -11.35
N GLN A 51 -16.97 6.13 -11.30
CA GLN A 51 -18.07 6.70 -12.09
C GLN A 51 -17.77 6.70 -13.61
N ARG A 52 -16.50 6.78 -13.98
CA ARG A 52 -16.04 6.74 -15.37
C ARG A 52 -15.78 5.32 -15.88
N GLU A 53 -15.96 4.31 -15.02
CA GLU A 53 -15.63 2.91 -15.30
C GLU A 53 -14.20 2.70 -15.83
N GLU A 54 -13.28 3.57 -15.40
CA GLU A 54 -11.87 3.57 -15.80
C GLU A 54 -10.96 3.24 -14.62
N ALA A 55 -9.72 2.86 -14.95
CA ALA A 55 -8.69 2.69 -13.93
C ALA A 55 -8.37 4.04 -13.28
N LEU A 56 -8.03 4.03 -11.98
CA LEU A 56 -7.55 5.22 -11.29
C LEU A 56 -6.24 5.71 -11.94
N ASP A 57 -6.14 7.02 -12.19
CA ASP A 57 -4.88 7.63 -12.62
C ASP A 57 -3.73 7.39 -11.63
N HIS A 58 -2.50 7.48 -12.12
CA HIS A 58 -1.31 7.32 -11.28
C HIS A 58 -1.23 8.43 -10.20
N VAL A 59 -1.19 8.04 -8.92
CA VAL A 59 -1.07 8.96 -7.79
C VAL A 59 0.31 8.82 -7.14
N LEU A 60 1.00 9.95 -6.96
CA LEU A 60 2.27 10.01 -6.22
C LEU A 60 2.02 10.51 -4.78
N LEU A 61 2.29 9.66 -3.80
CA LEU A 61 2.26 10.04 -2.38
C LEU A 61 3.67 10.47 -1.93
N HIS A 62 3.84 11.73 -1.53
CA HIS A 62 5.12 12.26 -1.03
C HIS A 62 4.96 12.89 0.37
N GLY A 63 6.05 12.95 1.13
CA GLY A 63 6.08 13.59 2.45
C GLY A 63 7.16 13.02 3.39
N PRO A 64 7.36 13.63 4.57
CA PRO A 64 8.26 13.14 5.62
C PRO A 64 8.14 11.64 5.95
N PRO A 65 9.21 10.99 6.46
CA PRO A 65 9.14 9.59 6.89
C PRO A 65 8.10 9.41 8.02
N GLY A 66 7.47 8.23 8.10
CA GLY A 66 6.50 7.92 9.16
C GLY A 66 5.04 8.34 8.90
N LEU A 67 4.74 8.97 7.75
CA LEU A 67 3.37 9.39 7.39
C LEU A 67 2.50 8.30 6.72
N GLY A 68 2.86 7.03 6.82
CA GLY A 68 2.00 5.94 6.31
C GLY A 68 1.81 5.91 4.78
N LYS A 69 2.73 6.45 3.98
CA LYS A 69 2.64 6.42 2.50
C LYS A 69 2.54 5.00 1.94
N THR A 70 3.40 4.10 2.42
CA THR A 70 3.41 2.68 2.06
C THR A 70 2.19 1.93 2.59
N THR A 71 1.53 2.48 3.60
CA THR A 71 0.31 1.94 4.20
C THR A 71 -0.93 2.26 3.35
N LEU A 72 -0.85 3.24 2.45
CA LEU A 72 -1.91 3.66 1.52
C LEU A 72 -1.74 3.14 0.08
N SER A 73 -0.65 2.40 -0.21
CA SER A 73 -0.37 1.83 -1.54
C SER A 73 -1.00 0.46 -1.73
#